data_AF-A0A7C5ERB7-F1
#
_entry.id   AF-A0A7C5ERB7-F1
#
_cell.length_a   1.000
_cell.length_b   1.000
_cell.length_c   1.000
_cell.angle_alpha   90.00
_cell.angle_beta   90.00
_cell.angle_gamma   90.00
#
_symmetry.space_group_name_H-M   'P 1'
#
loop_
_entity.id
_entity.type
_entity.pdbx_description
1 polymer ?
#
loop_
_entity_poly.entity_id
_entity_poly.type
_entity_poly.pdbx_seq_one_letter_code
_entity_poly.pdbx_strand_id
1 'polypeptide(L)'
;MKGPGGSRAPWCSAIFKEVRDMAGTPPGRYSALSVEFKPGVNQALAVPRLQALVPNLAVMTTPELSRLTRQYYVANTGMGGSLAFFTSVAVLVGVVIIILTMYASVLNRERDFAVLRALGARRGDIVVLVIGQGLIISLFGLLLGFTLPALFLNLVRGSTIPSYMPAMVPLLHAGVTVLCSLLGSLLALRKALKAEPASVFH
;
A
#
# COMPACT_ATOMS: atom_id res chain seq x y z
N MET A 1 28.73 22.76 15.80
CA MET A 1 29.69 21.67 15.54
C MET A 1 29.01 20.63 14.66
N LYS A 2 29.63 20.27 13.54
CA LYS A 2 29.06 19.48 12.43
C LYS A 2 29.44 18.01 12.63
N GLY A 3 28.46 17.15 12.93
CA GLY A 3 28.65 15.70 13.04
C GLY A 3 28.49 15.00 11.68
N PRO A 4 29.29 13.98 11.35
CA PRO A 4 29.26 13.31 10.05
C PRO A 4 28.19 12.21 10.03
N GLY A 5 27.40 12.13 8.94
CA GLY A 5 26.71 10.90 8.55
C GLY A 5 25.19 10.87 8.70
N GLY A 6 24.48 11.34 7.68
CA GLY A 6 23.52 10.47 6.98
C GLY A 6 22.09 10.29 7.51
N SER A 7 21.53 11.14 8.38
CA SER A 7 20.08 11.11 8.68
C SER A 7 19.40 12.44 8.36
N ARG A 8 18.62 12.46 7.26
CA ARG A 8 17.95 13.62 6.67
C ARG A 8 16.64 13.99 7.40
N ALA A 9 16.68 14.13 8.72
CA ALA A 9 15.64 14.91 9.41
C ALA A 9 16.05 16.38 9.37
N PRO A 10 15.18 17.32 8.96
CA PRO A 10 15.49 18.74 9.04
C PRO A 10 15.50 19.10 10.54
N TRP A 11 16.69 19.11 11.12
CA TRP A 11 16.92 19.72 12.43
C TRP A 11 16.60 21.20 12.27
N CYS A 12 15.41 21.62 12.72
CA CYS A 12 15.12 23.02 12.87
C CYS A 12 16.12 23.55 13.89
N SER A 13 17.17 24.23 13.42
CA SER A 13 18.08 25.01 14.25
C SER A 13 17.37 26.28 14.73
N ALA A 14 16.18 26.14 15.31
CA ALA A 14 15.59 27.23 16.07
C ALA A 14 16.42 27.34 17.35
N ILE A 15 16.83 28.56 17.66
CA ILE A 15 17.63 28.83 18.86
C ILE A 15 16.80 28.33 20.04
N PHE A 16 17.39 27.50 20.92
CA PHE A 16 16.73 26.84 22.07
C PHE A 16 15.77 27.74 22.87
N LYS A 17 16.04 29.06 22.86
CA LYS A 17 15.22 30.11 23.45
C LYS A 17 13.85 30.30 22.77
N GLU A 18 13.78 30.27 21.44
CA GLU A 18 12.55 30.47 20.65
C GLU A 18 11.57 29.31 20.78
N VAL A 19 12.05 28.07 20.74
CA VAL A 19 11.19 26.88 20.92
C VAL A 19 10.59 26.84 22.33
N ARG A 20 11.35 27.30 23.34
CA ARG A 20 10.91 27.39 24.74
C ARG A 20 9.82 28.44 24.93
N ASP A 21 9.95 29.58 24.28
CA ASP A 21 8.99 30.68 24.38
C ASP A 21 7.68 30.33 23.63
N MET A 22 7.74 29.56 22.54
CA MET A 22 6.56 29.05 21.83
C MET A 22 5.84 27.90 22.57
N ALA A 23 6.57 27.07 23.31
CA ALA A 23 6.02 25.91 24.02
C ALA A 23 5.44 26.23 25.42
N GLY A 24 5.64 27.46 25.93
CA GLY A 24 5.08 27.90 27.22
C GLY A 24 5.60 27.14 28.46
N THR A 25 6.72 26.44 28.34
CA THR A 25 7.28 25.59 29.42
C THR A 25 8.01 26.42 30.50
N PRO A 26 7.70 26.23 31.80
CA PRO A 26 8.43 26.86 32.91
C PRO A 26 9.94 26.54 32.90
N PRO A 27 10.82 27.44 33.40
CA PRO A 27 12.26 27.19 33.47
C PRO A 27 12.56 25.92 34.29
N GLY A 28 13.33 25.01 33.71
CA GLY A 28 13.71 23.72 34.33
C GLY A 28 12.86 22.51 33.94
N ARG A 29 11.83 22.67 33.09
CA ARG A 29 11.08 21.53 32.51
C ARG A 29 11.47 21.28 31.05
N TYR A 30 11.78 20.03 30.73
CA TYR A 30 12.15 19.58 29.39
C TYR A 30 11.07 18.64 28.86
N SER A 31 10.58 18.88 27.63
CA SER A 31 9.52 18.06 27.02
C SER A 31 10.08 16.81 26.32
N ALA A 32 11.32 16.85 25.84
CA ALA A 32 12.00 15.72 25.21
C ALA A 32 13.52 15.86 25.32
N LEU A 33 14.22 14.74 25.57
CA LEU A 33 15.67 14.66 25.54
C LEU A 33 16.07 13.65 24.46
N SER A 34 16.85 14.07 23.48
CA SER A 34 17.40 13.15 22.47
C SER A 34 18.77 12.66 22.92
N VAL A 35 18.96 11.35 22.94
CA VAL A 35 20.22 10.70 23.33
C VAL A 35 20.72 9.88 22.16
N GLU A 36 21.92 10.20 21.68
CA GLU A 36 22.59 9.46 20.61
C GLU A 36 23.63 8.50 21.21
N PHE A 37 23.52 7.22 20.88
CA PHE A 37 24.47 6.21 21.36
C PHE A 37 25.73 6.19 20.49
N LYS A 38 26.89 5.98 21.12
CA LYS A 38 28.13 5.71 20.39
C LYS A 38 27.99 4.45 19.52
N PRO A 39 28.62 4.40 18.34
CA PRO A 39 28.58 3.23 17.45
C PRO A 39 29.13 1.99 18.18
N GLY A 40 28.38 0.87 18.12
CA GLY A 40 28.72 -0.40 18.79
C GLY A 40 27.97 -0.67 20.11
N VAL A 41 27.18 0.28 20.61
CA VAL A 41 26.34 0.06 21.81
C VAL A 41 25.06 -0.67 21.44
N ASN A 42 24.79 -1.80 22.10
CA ASN A 42 23.56 -2.55 21.93
C ASN A 42 22.36 -1.79 22.55
N GLN A 43 21.54 -1.19 21.70
CA GLN A 43 20.37 -0.39 22.10
C GLN A 43 19.37 -1.20 22.95
N ALA A 44 19.24 -2.51 22.72
CA ALA A 44 18.35 -3.37 23.48
C ALA A 44 18.75 -3.54 24.96
N LEU A 45 20.04 -3.39 25.27
CA LEU A 45 20.57 -3.43 26.65
C LEU A 45 20.69 -2.03 27.28
N ALA A 46 20.81 -0.99 26.45
CA ALA A 46 20.98 0.39 26.91
C ALA A 46 19.66 1.05 27.29
N VAL A 47 18.57 0.79 26.55
CA VAL A 47 17.23 1.37 26.82
C VAL A 47 16.69 0.98 28.20
N PRO A 48 16.73 -0.29 28.65
CA PRO A 48 16.26 -0.65 29.98
C PRO A 48 17.09 -0.03 31.11
N ARG A 49 18.42 0.10 30.90
CA ARG A 49 19.32 0.77 31.85
C ARG A 49 19.04 2.26 31.95
N LEU A 50 18.76 2.93 30.83
CA LEU A 50 18.34 4.32 30.82
C LEU A 50 16.98 4.50 31.48
N GLN A 51 16.01 3.63 31.20
CA GLN A 51 14.69 3.66 31.84
C GLN A 51 14.79 3.50 33.36
N ALA A 52 15.72 2.67 33.86
CA ALA A 52 15.97 2.51 35.29
C ALA A 52 16.62 3.75 35.94
N LEU A 53 17.42 4.52 35.18
CA LEU A 53 18.06 5.76 35.66
C LEU A 53 17.10 6.96 35.67
N VAL A 54 16.09 6.95 34.80
CA VAL A 54 15.07 8.00 34.70
C VAL A 54 13.67 7.38 34.69
N PRO A 55 13.17 6.87 35.84
CA PRO A 55 11.87 6.18 35.92
C PRO A 55 10.68 7.09 35.59
N ASN A 56 10.86 8.41 35.72
CA ASN A 56 9.81 9.41 35.47
C ASN A 56 9.72 9.86 33.99
N LEU A 57 10.63 9.41 33.12
CA LEU A 57 10.62 9.76 31.68
C LEU A 57 10.40 8.50 30.83
N ALA A 58 9.61 8.62 29.77
CA ALA A 58 9.46 7.56 28.79
C ALA A 58 10.69 7.52 27.87
N VAL A 59 11.54 6.51 28.02
CA VAL A 59 12.69 6.28 27.13
C VAL A 59 12.19 5.48 25.95
N MET A 60 12.07 6.13 24.79
CA MET A 60 11.60 5.50 23.56
C MET A 60 12.70 5.45 22.53
N THR A 61 12.78 4.33 21.82
CA THR A 61 13.64 4.23 20.63
C THR A 61 13.02 4.97 19.46
N THR A 62 13.83 5.43 18.51
CA THR A 62 13.35 6.06 17.26
C THR A 62 12.29 5.22 16.52
N PRO A 63 12.46 3.89 16.31
CA PRO A 63 11.43 3.06 15.67
C PRO A 63 10.14 2.95 16.49
N GLU A 64 10.24 2.93 17.82
CA GLU A 64 9.07 2.85 18.71
C GLU A 64 8.26 4.16 18.72
N LEU A 65 8.95 5.30 18.81
CA LEU A 65 8.32 6.62 18.71
C LEU A 65 7.60 6.78 17.36
N SER A 66 8.26 6.42 16.26
CA SER A 66 7.66 6.45 14.92
C SER A 66 6.38 5.61 14.83
N ARG A 67 6.38 4.41 15.42
CA ARG A 67 5.21 3.52 15.44
C ARG A 67 4.04 4.13 16.21
N LEU A 68 4.31 4.70 17.39
CA LEU A 68 3.27 5.29 18.25
C LEU A 68 2.69 6.56 17.64
N THR A 69 3.53 7.43 17.11
CA THR A 69 3.07 8.61 16.38
C THR A 69 2.19 8.20 15.21
N ARG A 70 2.58 7.21 14.41
CA ARG A 70 1.76 6.68 13.31
C ARG A 70 0.40 6.18 13.77
N GLN A 71 0.37 5.34 14.81
CA GLN A 71 -0.89 4.81 15.34
C GLN A 71 -1.80 5.92 15.87
N TYR A 72 -1.23 6.92 16.55
CA TYR A 72 -1.97 8.08 17.03
C TYR A 72 -2.60 8.88 15.89
N TYR A 73 -1.83 9.18 14.83
CA TYR A 73 -2.38 9.88 13.66
C TYR A 73 -3.47 9.06 12.97
N VAL A 74 -3.25 7.76 12.74
CA VAL A 74 -4.23 6.90 12.05
C VAL A 74 -5.51 6.72 12.88
N ALA A 75 -5.41 6.55 14.20
CA ALA A 75 -6.54 6.25 15.07
C ALA A 75 -7.29 7.50 15.56
N ASN A 76 -6.59 8.59 15.89
CA ASN A 76 -7.21 9.73 16.60
C ASN A 76 -7.54 10.92 15.69
N THR A 77 -6.89 11.08 14.53
CA THR A 77 -7.10 12.28 13.68
C THR A 77 -8.17 12.10 12.60
N GLY A 78 -8.84 10.95 12.54
CA GLY A 78 -9.83 10.63 11.50
C GLY A 78 -9.25 10.37 10.10
N MET A 79 -7.97 10.72 9.87
CA MET A 79 -7.25 10.50 8.62
C MET A 79 -7.19 9.02 8.23
N GLY A 80 -7.03 8.11 9.20
CA GLY A 80 -7.07 6.67 8.94
C GLY A 80 -8.43 6.20 8.44
N GLY A 81 -9.52 6.70 9.02
CA GLY A 81 -10.89 6.33 8.66
C GLY A 81 -11.28 6.82 7.27
N SER A 82 -11.00 8.08 6.94
CA SER A 82 -11.32 8.65 5.62
C SER A 82 -10.51 7.97 4.51
N LEU A 83 -9.20 7.75 4.70
CA LEU A 83 -8.36 7.03 3.74
C LEU A 83 -8.81 5.58 3.56
N ALA A 84 -9.18 4.89 4.64
CA ALA A 84 -9.70 3.52 4.55
C ALA A 84 -11.03 3.47 3.77
N PHE A 85 -11.92 4.44 3.99
CA PHE A 85 -13.17 4.57 3.25
C PHE A 85 -12.93 4.77 1.74
N PHE A 86 -12.12 5.78 1.37
CA PHE A 86 -11.80 6.03 -0.04
C PHE A 86 -11.11 4.84 -0.71
N THR A 87 -10.19 4.19 0.00
CA THR A 87 -9.51 2.98 -0.49
C THR A 87 -10.52 1.86 -0.74
N SER A 88 -11.46 1.64 0.19
CA SER A 88 -12.48 0.61 0.06
C SER A 88 -13.40 0.85 -1.14
N VAL A 89 -13.85 2.10 -1.33
CA VAL A 89 -14.66 2.49 -2.49
C VAL A 89 -13.88 2.33 -3.79
N ALA A 90 -12.62 2.75 -3.84
CA ALA A 90 -11.77 2.61 -5.01
C ALA A 90 -11.56 1.14 -5.39
N VAL A 91 -11.33 0.26 -4.41
CA VAL A 91 -11.24 -1.19 -4.63
C VAL A 91 -12.56 -1.73 -5.19
N LEU A 92 -13.70 -1.35 -4.62
CA LEU A 92 -15.01 -1.79 -5.09
C LEU A 92 -15.24 -1.38 -6.55
N VAL A 93 -15.00 -0.11 -6.89
CA VAL A 93 -15.14 0.41 -8.25
C VAL A 93 -14.18 -0.31 -9.20
N GLY A 94 -12.94 -0.54 -8.79
CA GLY A 94 -11.96 -1.29 -9.58
C GLY A 94 -12.41 -2.72 -9.89
N VAL A 95 -12.98 -3.42 -8.91
CA VAL A 95 -13.55 -4.77 -9.10
C VAL A 95 -14.69 -4.75 -10.12
N VAL A 96 -15.61 -3.80 -9.99
CA VAL A 96 -16.74 -3.67 -10.92
C VAL A 96 -16.25 -3.41 -12.34
N ILE A 97 -15.26 -2.52 -12.52
CA ILE A 97 -14.67 -2.24 -13.83
C ILE A 97 -14.04 -3.51 -14.43
N ILE A 98 -13.23 -4.25 -13.67
CA ILE A 98 -12.59 -5.48 -14.15
C ILE A 98 -13.65 -6.49 -14.60
N ILE A 99 -14.70 -6.71 -13.81
CA ILE A 99 -15.79 -7.63 -14.14
C ILE A 99 -16.48 -7.18 -15.43
N LEU A 100 -16.80 -5.89 -15.55
CA LEU A 100 -17.49 -5.34 -16.72
C LEU A 100 -16.62 -5.46 -17.99
N THR A 101 -15.33 -5.17 -17.89
CA THR A 101 -14.38 -5.31 -19.01
C THR A 101 -14.24 -6.76 -19.45
N MET A 102 -14.09 -7.69 -18.51
CA MET A 102 -14.05 -9.12 -18.81
C MET A 102 -15.34 -9.61 -19.46
N TYR A 103 -16.47 -9.18 -18.92
CA TYR A 103 -17.78 -9.50 -19.46
C TYR A 103 -17.94 -9.00 -20.90
N ALA A 104 -17.60 -7.75 -21.17
CA ALA A 104 -17.63 -7.18 -22.52
C ALA A 104 -16.64 -7.87 -23.48
N SER A 105 -15.43 -8.21 -23.01
CA SER A 105 -14.43 -8.95 -23.79
C SER A 105 -14.95 -10.32 -24.24
N VAL A 106 -15.64 -11.04 -23.35
CA VAL A 106 -16.24 -12.34 -23.67
C VAL A 106 -17.38 -12.20 -24.68
N LEU A 107 -18.29 -11.24 -24.47
CA LEU A 107 -19.42 -11.03 -25.39
C LEU A 107 -18.96 -10.68 -26.80
N ASN A 108 -17.96 -9.81 -26.93
CA ASN A 108 -17.43 -9.41 -28.24
C ASN A 108 -16.72 -10.55 -28.98
N ARG A 109 -16.27 -11.61 -28.27
CA ARG A 109 -15.54 -12.75 -28.81
C ARG A 109 -16.37 -14.04 -28.87
N GLU A 110 -17.67 -13.96 -28.62
CA GLU A 110 -18.56 -15.14 -28.61
C GLU A 110 -18.56 -15.87 -29.97
N ARG A 111 -18.56 -15.11 -31.08
CA ARG A 111 -18.45 -15.67 -32.44
C ARG A 111 -17.11 -16.37 -32.66
N ASP A 112 -16.00 -15.78 -32.21
CA ASP A 112 -14.67 -16.39 -32.33
C ASP A 112 -14.59 -17.70 -31.55
N PHE A 113 -15.16 -17.74 -30.34
CA PHE A 113 -15.22 -18.95 -29.53
C PHE A 113 -16.08 -20.04 -30.17
N ALA A 114 -17.16 -19.66 -30.84
CA ALA A 114 -18.01 -20.60 -31.55
C ALA A 114 -17.32 -21.16 -32.81
N VAL A 115 -16.57 -20.34 -33.56
CA VAL A 115 -15.73 -20.80 -34.68
C VAL A 115 -14.61 -21.73 -34.19
N LEU A 116 -13.93 -21.38 -33.09
CA LEU A 116 -12.92 -22.24 -32.46
C LEU A 116 -13.52 -23.60 -32.05
N ARG A 117 -14.72 -23.62 -31.47
CA ARG A 117 -15.43 -24.87 -31.15
C ARG A 117 -15.81 -25.67 -32.39
N ALA A 118 -16.19 -25.01 -33.49
CA ALA A 118 -16.46 -25.67 -34.76
C ALA A 118 -15.19 -26.31 -35.38
N LEU A 119 -14.02 -25.72 -35.13
CA LEU A 119 -12.71 -26.27 -35.50
C LEU A 119 -12.20 -27.36 -34.53
N GLY A 120 -12.98 -27.71 -33.49
CA GLY A 120 -12.65 -28.78 -32.54
C GLY A 120 -12.01 -28.33 -31.22
N ALA A 121 -11.98 -27.03 -30.91
CA ALA A 121 -11.47 -26.55 -29.63
C ALA A 121 -12.30 -27.08 -28.45
N ARG A 122 -11.60 -27.50 -27.39
CA ARG A 122 -12.20 -28.06 -26.18
C ARG A 122 -12.61 -26.93 -25.24
N ARG A 123 -13.52 -27.23 -24.29
CA ARG A 123 -13.92 -26.27 -23.24
C ARG A 123 -12.73 -25.72 -22.45
N GLY A 124 -11.69 -26.54 -22.25
CA GLY A 124 -10.46 -26.14 -21.57
C GLY A 124 -9.66 -25.05 -22.29
N ASP A 125 -9.68 -25.04 -23.62
CA ASP A 125 -8.92 -24.05 -24.41
C ASP A 125 -9.51 -22.64 -24.23
N ILE A 126 -10.84 -22.55 -24.16
CA ILE A 126 -11.56 -21.30 -23.87
C ILE A 126 -11.28 -20.84 -22.44
N VAL A 127 -11.22 -21.77 -21.48
CA VAL A 127 -10.89 -21.46 -20.08
C VAL A 127 -9.50 -20.86 -19.96
N VAL A 128 -8.50 -21.48 -20.59
CA VAL A 128 -7.11 -21.00 -20.59
C VAL A 128 -7.01 -19.63 -21.24
N LEU A 129 -7.73 -19.40 -22.33
CA LEU A 129 -7.75 -18.10 -23.01
C LEU A 129 -8.33 -16.98 -22.13
N VAL A 130 -9.46 -17.23 -21.47
CA VAL A 130 -10.12 -16.24 -20.59
C VAL A 130 -9.28 -15.97 -19.35
N ILE A 131 -8.73 -17.01 -18.70
CA ILE A 131 -7.83 -16.85 -17.56
C ILE A 131 -6.56 -16.11 -17.98
N GLY A 132 -6.00 -16.42 -19.15
CA GLY A 132 -4.83 -15.73 -19.70
C GLY A 132 -5.08 -14.24 -19.89
N GLN A 133 -6.24 -13.85 -20.42
CA GLN A 133 -6.62 -12.44 -20.50
C GLN A 133 -6.69 -11.78 -19.11
N GLY A 134 -7.27 -12.47 -18.12
CA GLY A 134 -7.34 -11.97 -16.75
C GLY A 134 -5.96 -11.76 -16.13
N LEU A 135 -5.05 -12.71 -16.35
CA LEU A 135 -3.67 -12.60 -15.86
C LEU A 135 -2.93 -11.44 -16.51
N ILE A 136 -3.07 -11.23 -17.82
CA ILE A 136 -2.47 -10.09 -18.52
C ILE A 136 -2.98 -8.77 -17.94
N ILE A 137 -4.30 -8.62 -17.76
CA ILE A 137 -4.89 -7.42 -17.16
C ILE A 137 -4.36 -7.19 -15.74
N SER A 138 -4.26 -8.25 -14.93
CA SER A 138 -3.71 -8.17 -13.57
C SER A 138 -2.26 -7.72 -13.57
N LEU A 139 -1.46 -8.25 -14.50
CA LEU A 139 -0.04 -7.92 -14.61
C LEU A 139 0.15 -6.44 -14.93
N PHE A 140 -0.61 -5.91 -15.89
CA PHE A 140 -0.59 -4.47 -16.20
C PHE A 140 -1.11 -3.63 -15.03
N GLY A 141 -2.20 -4.06 -14.39
CA GLY A 141 -2.75 -3.39 -13.20
C GLY A 141 -1.74 -3.32 -12.06
N LEU A 142 -1.01 -4.39 -11.79
CA LEU A 142 0.06 -4.43 -10.79
C LEU A 142 1.24 -3.57 -11.18
N LEU A 143 1.69 -3.66 -12.43
CA LEU A 143 2.81 -2.86 -12.91
C LEU A 143 2.52 -1.37 -12.75
N LEU A 144 1.35 -0.91 -13.20
CA LEU A 144 0.94 0.49 -13.04
C LEU A 144 0.69 0.85 -11.57
N GLY A 145 0.04 -0.04 -10.82
CA GLY A 145 -0.27 0.13 -9.40
C GLY A 145 0.97 0.26 -8.51
N PHE A 146 2.10 -0.33 -8.88
CA PHE A 146 3.37 -0.15 -8.18
C PHE A 146 4.22 1.00 -8.71
N THR A 147 4.28 1.16 -10.03
CA THR A 147 5.15 2.17 -10.65
C THR A 147 4.67 3.59 -10.36
N LEU A 148 3.36 3.85 -10.41
CA LEU A 148 2.81 5.20 -10.18
C LEU A 148 3.09 5.71 -8.75
N PRO A 149 2.77 4.97 -7.67
CA PRO A 149 3.12 5.40 -6.32
C PRO A 149 4.63 5.46 -6.10
N ALA A 150 5.41 4.53 -6.65
CA ALA A 150 6.87 4.55 -6.50
C ALA A 150 7.49 5.80 -7.17
N LEU A 151 6.99 6.18 -8.35
CA LEU A 151 7.39 7.39 -9.05
C LEU A 151 6.99 8.65 -8.28
N PHE A 152 5.74 8.69 -7.78
CA PHE A 152 5.25 9.79 -6.95
C PHE A 152 6.10 9.96 -5.68
N LEU A 153 6.37 8.86 -4.97
CA LEU A 153 7.23 8.86 -3.80
C LEU A 153 8.65 9.33 -4.14
N ASN A 154 9.16 9.03 -5.33
CA ASN A 154 10.47 9.49 -5.79
C ASN A 154 10.48 11.01 -6.07
N LEU A 155 9.47 11.52 -6.76
CA LEU A 155 9.31 12.95 -7.08
C LEU A 155 9.20 13.82 -5.82
N VAL A 156 8.60 13.26 -4.78
CA VAL A 156 8.27 13.97 -3.54
C VAL A 156 9.36 13.76 -2.46
N ARG A 157 10.48 13.10 -2.82
CA ARG A 157 11.67 12.94 -1.96
C ARG A 157 12.23 14.31 -1.57
N GLY A 158 12.02 14.70 -0.33
CA GLY A 158 12.46 15.99 0.23
C GLY A 158 11.33 16.85 0.80
N SER A 159 10.07 16.46 0.58
CA SER A 159 8.93 17.10 1.25
C SER A 159 8.69 16.53 2.65
N THR A 160 7.84 17.21 3.43
CA THR A 160 7.36 16.78 4.75
C THR A 160 6.30 15.67 4.69
N ILE A 161 6.01 15.12 3.50
CA ILE A 161 4.98 14.09 3.33
C ILE A 161 5.49 12.76 3.90
N PRO A 162 4.79 12.16 4.89
CA PRO A 162 5.16 10.88 5.45
C PRO A 162 5.17 9.79 4.36
N SER A 163 6.37 9.36 3.96
CA SER A 163 6.59 8.35 2.92
C SER A 163 6.99 7.02 3.56
N TYR A 164 6.08 6.45 4.36
CA TYR A 164 6.27 5.13 4.96
C TYR A 164 5.29 4.13 4.34
N MET A 165 5.80 3.20 3.52
CA MET A 165 5.03 2.10 2.96
C MET A 165 5.39 0.81 3.71
N PRO A 166 4.49 0.26 4.53
CA PRO A 166 4.71 -1.04 5.17
C PRO A 166 4.91 -2.12 4.10
N ALA A 167 5.85 -3.04 4.32
CA ALA A 167 6.14 -4.13 3.38
C ALA A 167 4.93 -5.05 3.09
N MET A 168 3.92 -5.06 3.98
CA MET A 168 2.68 -5.81 3.79
C MET A 168 1.75 -5.21 2.73
N VAL A 169 1.80 -3.88 2.51
CA VAL A 169 0.85 -3.20 1.60
C VAL A 169 1.06 -3.66 0.15
N PRO A 170 2.29 -3.74 -0.39
CA PRO A 170 2.52 -4.31 -1.71
C PRO A 170 2.01 -5.74 -1.85
N LEU A 171 2.26 -6.59 -0.86
CA LEU A 171 1.83 -7.99 -0.92
C LEU A 171 0.31 -8.11 -0.92
N LEU A 172 -0.38 -7.31 -0.09
CA LEU A 172 -1.83 -7.27 -0.03
C LEU A 172 -2.43 -6.73 -1.33
N HIS A 173 -1.85 -5.66 -1.90
CA HIS A 173 -2.27 -5.14 -3.20
C HIS A 173 -2.11 -6.17 -4.32
N ALA A 174 -0.97 -6.88 -4.34
CA ALA A 174 -0.74 -7.98 -5.26
C ALA A 174 -1.80 -9.09 -5.13
N GLY A 175 -2.07 -9.53 -3.89
CA GLY A 175 -3.05 -10.56 -3.61
C GLY A 175 -4.47 -10.16 -4.02
N VAL A 176 -4.89 -8.93 -3.68
CA VAL A 176 -6.23 -8.42 -4.03
C VAL A 176 -6.40 -8.33 -5.54
N THR A 177 -5.44 -7.75 -6.26
CA THR A 177 -5.55 -7.60 -7.73
C THR A 177 -5.66 -8.95 -8.44
N VAL A 178 -4.82 -9.92 -8.05
CA VAL A 178 -4.87 -11.28 -8.61
C VAL A 178 -6.20 -11.96 -8.28
N LEU A 179 -6.66 -11.86 -7.02
CA LEU A 179 -7.93 -12.43 -6.60
C LEU A 179 -9.11 -11.83 -7.38
N CYS A 180 -9.17 -10.51 -7.52
CA CYS A 180 -10.23 -9.82 -8.24
C CYS A 180 -10.26 -10.21 -9.71
N SER A 181 -9.10 -10.35 -10.34
CA SER A 181 -9.03 -10.80 -11.73
C SER A 181 -9.44 -12.26 -11.93
N LEU A 182 -9.03 -13.15 -11.01
CA LEU A 182 -9.48 -14.55 -11.03
C LEU A 182 -10.99 -14.64 -10.88
N LEU A 183 -11.57 -13.89 -9.93
CA LEU A 183 -13.02 -13.83 -9.72
C LEU A 183 -13.74 -13.27 -10.94
N GLY A 184 -13.24 -12.19 -11.53
CA GLY A 184 -13.79 -11.61 -12.77
C GLY A 184 -13.75 -12.58 -13.94
N SER A 185 -12.63 -13.29 -14.11
CA SER A 185 -12.43 -14.31 -15.15
C SER A 185 -13.36 -15.50 -14.95
N LEU A 186 -13.56 -15.97 -13.70
CA LEU A 186 -14.50 -17.05 -13.37
C LEU A 186 -15.95 -16.66 -13.68
N LEU A 187 -16.35 -15.42 -13.37
CA LEU A 187 -17.70 -14.92 -13.68
C LEU A 187 -17.91 -14.81 -15.20
N ALA A 188 -16.92 -14.29 -15.92
CA ALA A 188 -16.97 -14.19 -17.38
C ALA A 188 -17.02 -15.59 -18.03
N LEU A 189 -16.27 -16.54 -17.49
CA LEU A 189 -16.26 -17.94 -17.94
C LEU A 189 -17.62 -18.62 -17.77
N ARG A 190 -18.33 -18.38 -16.65
CA ARG A 190 -19.70 -18.91 -16.46
C ARG A 190 -20.65 -18.45 -17.56
N LYS A 191 -20.47 -17.24 -18.09
CA LYS A 191 -21.25 -16.71 -19.21
C LYS A 191 -20.79 -17.32 -20.54
N ALA A 192 -19.47 -17.35 -20.79
CA ALA A 192 -18.88 -17.94 -22.00
C ALA A 192 -19.24 -19.42 -22.18
N LEU A 193 -19.31 -20.19 -21.09
CA LEU A 193 -19.68 -21.61 -21.12
C LEU A 193 -21.20 -21.83 -21.29
N LYS A 194 -22.03 -20.83 -20.97
CA LYS A 194 -23.47 -20.83 -21.22
C LYS A 194 -23.83 -20.34 -22.63
N ALA A 195 -22.88 -19.78 -23.39
CA ALA A 195 -23.07 -19.50 -24.80
C ALA A 195 -23.24 -20.83 -25.55
N GLU A 196 -24.48 -21.13 -25.92
CA GLU A 196 -24.84 -22.37 -26.62
C GLU A 196 -24.29 -22.33 -28.05
N PRO A 197 -23.68 -23.42 -28.55
CA PRO A 197 -23.12 -23.49 -29.90
C PRO A 197 -24.16 -23.30 -31.01
N ALA A 198 -25.46 -23.32 -30.69
CA ALA A 198 -26.55 -23.13 -31.64
C ALA A 198 -26.80 -21.66 -32.02
N SER A 199 -26.24 -20.67 -31.30
CA SER A 199 -26.47 -19.24 -31.59
C SER A 199 -25.78 -18.73 -32.85
N VAL A 200 -24.90 -19.52 -33.48
CA VAL A 200 -24.20 -19.15 -34.72
C VAL A 200 -25.04 -19.39 -35.99
N PHE A 201 -26.15 -20.12 -35.88
CA PHE A 201 -26.99 -20.47 -37.04
C PHE A 201 -28.28 -19.64 -37.17
N HIS A 202 -28.40 -18.53 -36.43
CA HIS A 202 -29.51 -17.56 -36.54
C HIS A 202 -29.01 -16.13 -36.70
#